data_AF-A0A963ZQ65-F1
#
_entry.id   AF-A0A963ZQ65-F1
#
_cell.length_a   1.000
_cell.length_b   1.000
_cell.length_c   1.000
_cell.angle_alpha   90.00
_cell.angle_beta   90.00
_cell.angle_gamma   90.00
#
_symmetry.space_group_name_H-M   'P 1'
#
loop_
_entity.id
_entity.type
_entity.pdbx_description
1 polymer ?
#
loop_
_entity_poly.entity_id
_entity_poly.type
_entity_poly.pdbx_seq_one_letter_code
_entity_poly.pdbx_strand_id
1 'polypeptide(L)'
;MDEEKIKEVIDNYVNNAIKYCPEKSKIEILTNEDHNFVTFEDKDNGFGLSGNEILHAFEKGSKLSNKPTEDESSSGLGLWVVKK
;
A
#
# COMPACT_ATOMS: atom_id res chain seq x y z
N MET A 1 -13.77 -10.57 12.84
CA MET A 1 -12.56 -10.01 12.23
C MET A 1 -11.72 -11.19 11.79
N ASP A 2 -11.35 -11.24 10.51
CA ASP A 2 -10.59 -12.35 9.94
C ASP A 2 -9.11 -11.94 9.97
N GLU A 3 -8.34 -12.57 10.86
CA GLU A 3 -6.94 -12.23 11.10
C GLU A 3 -6.09 -12.39 9.83
N GLU A 4 -6.36 -13.42 9.03
CA GLU A 4 -5.63 -13.68 7.79
C GLU A 4 -5.86 -12.56 6.77
N LYS A 5 -7.10 -12.08 6.64
CA LYS A 5 -7.42 -10.97 5.74
C LYS A 5 -6.78 -9.66 6.18
N ILE A 6 -6.72 -9.40 7.48
CA ILE A 6 -6.07 -8.19 7.98
C ILE A 6 -4.58 -8.24 7.75
N LYS A 7 -3.97 -9.39 7.98
CA LYS A 7 -2.56 -9.61 7.65
C LYS A 7 -2.31 -9.39 6.16
N GLU A 8 -3.16 -9.94 5.28
CA GLU A 8 -3.05 -9.72 3.83
C GLU A 8 -3.17 -8.24 3.45
N VAL A 9 -4.07 -7.48 4.09
CA VAL A 9 -4.20 -6.03 3.87
C VAL A 9 -2.93 -5.29 4.28
N ILE A 10 -2.42 -5.55 5.48
CA ILE A 10 -1.21 -4.90 6.01
C ILE A 10 -0.01 -5.25 5.15
N ASP A 11 0.16 -6.53 4.79
CA ASP A 11 1.26 -6.99 3.93
C ASP A 11 1.21 -6.28 2.57
N ASN A 12 0.03 -6.02 2.00
CA ASN A 12 -0.10 -5.30 0.74
C ASN A 12 0.36 -3.83 0.85
N TYR A 13 -0.01 -3.12 1.92
CA TYR A 13 0.44 -1.74 2.14
C TYR A 13 1.97 -1.68 2.34
N VAL A 14 2.49 -2.45 3.29
CA VAL A 14 3.93 -2.44 3.63
C VAL A 14 4.79 -2.86 2.43
N ASN A 15 4.38 -3.89 1.68
CA ASN A 15 5.14 -4.30 0.50
C ASN A 15 5.11 -3.23 -0.60
N ASN A 16 4.00 -2.51 -0.79
CA ASN A 16 3.97 -1.40 -1.73
C ASN A 16 4.92 -0.27 -1.29
N ALA A 17 4.91 0.10 -0.02
CA ALA A 17 5.83 1.10 0.50
C ALA A 17 7.30 0.70 0.23
N ILE A 18 7.68 -0.56 0.48
CA ILE A 18 9.04 -1.07 0.20
C ILE A 18 9.36 -1.03 -1.30
N LYS A 19 8.46 -1.53 -2.14
CA LYS A 19 8.67 -1.66 -3.60
C LYS A 19 8.76 -0.33 -4.33
N TYR A 20 8.03 0.68 -3.89
CA TYR A 20 7.90 1.96 -4.60
C TYR A 20 8.61 3.11 -3.87
N CYS A 21 9.45 2.79 -2.88
CA CYS A 21 10.34 3.75 -2.23
C CYS A 21 11.78 3.63 -2.78
N PRO A 22 12.46 4.77 -3.07
CA PRO A 22 13.87 4.77 -3.39
C PRO A 22 14.74 4.35 -2.19
N GLU A 23 16.01 4.01 -2.46
CA GLU A 23 16.97 3.72 -1.39
C GLU A 23 17.02 4.83 -0.34
N LYS A 24 17.14 4.44 0.94
CA LYS A 24 17.18 5.35 2.11
C LYS A 24 15.88 6.11 2.38
N SER A 25 14.77 5.68 1.80
CA SER A 25 13.44 6.15 2.21
C SER A 25 13.12 5.75 3.63
N LYS A 26 12.24 6.52 4.26
CA LYS A 26 11.70 6.26 5.59
C LYS A 26 10.26 5.82 5.43
N ILE A 27 9.97 4.61 5.88
CA ILE A 27 8.60 4.08 6.00
C ILE A 27 8.28 4.09 7.50
N GLU A 28 7.23 4.82 7.87
CA GLU A 28 6.73 4.91 9.24
C GLU A 28 5.42 4.13 9.33
N ILE A 29 5.35 3.18 10.26
CA ILE A 29 4.15 2.42 10.55
C ILE A 29 3.60 2.89 11.87
N LEU A 30 2.34 3.30 11.89
CA LEU A 30 1.65 3.76 13.07
C LEU A 30 0.38 2.96 13.28
N THR A 31 0.07 2.71 14.55
CA THR A 31 -1.23 2.21 14.97
C THR A 31 -1.77 3.12 16.05
N ASN A 32 -3.06 3.43 15.95
CA ASN A 32 -3.77 4.19 16.95
C ASN A 32 -5.08 3.49 17.26
N GLU A 33 -5.49 3.52 18.52
CA GLU A 33 -6.77 2.96 18.96
C GLU A 33 -7.63 4.10 19.49
N ASP A 34 -8.87 4.18 19.01
CA ASP A 34 -9.93 4.98 19.61
C ASP A 34 -11.01 4.06 20.20
N HIS A 35 -12.08 4.64 20.75
CA HIS A 35 -13.12 3.87 21.45
C HIS A 35 -13.74 2.73 20.64
N ASN A 36 -13.76 2.83 19.30
CA ASN A 36 -14.45 1.87 18.45
C ASN A 36 -13.57 1.26 17.36
N PHE A 37 -12.41 1.86 17.08
CA PHE A 37 -11.58 1.50 15.93
C PHE A 37 -10.10 1.45 16.26
N VAL A 38 -9.42 0.51 15.61
CA VAL A 38 -7.96 0.54 15.47
C VAL A 38 -7.66 1.07 14.07
N THR A 39 -6.86 2.12 14.01
CA THR A 39 -6.35 2.73 12.77
C THR A 39 -4.93 2.22 12.54
N PHE A 40 -4.67 1.73 11.34
CA PHE A 40 -3.34 1.42 10.83
C PHE A 40 -2.97 2.45 9.77
N GLU A 41 -1.79 3.04 9.88
CA GLU A 41 -1.27 4.01 8.91
C GLU A 41 0.14 3.58 8.48
N ASP A 42 0.38 3.53 7.17
CA ASP A 42 1.73 3.60 6.62
C ASP A 42 1.98 5.02 6.08
N LYS A 43 3.21 5.48 6.28
CA LYS A 43 3.64 6.76 5.74
C LYS A 43 5.04 6.60 5.19
N ASP A 44 5.15 6.77 3.88
CA ASP A 44 6.41 6.72 3.18
C ASP A 44 6.73 8.04 2.47
N ASN A 45 7.97 8.18 2.03
CA ASN A 45 8.45 9.27 1.18
C ASN A 45 8.88 8.76 -0.20
N GLY A 46 8.17 7.75 -0.71
CA GLY A 46 8.38 7.16 -2.03
C GLY A 46 7.92 8.04 -3.18
N PHE A 47 7.75 7.44 -4.35
CA PHE A 47 7.37 8.18 -5.56
C PHE A 47 5.98 8.83 -5.46
N GLY A 48 5.14 8.37 -4.53
CA GLY A 48 3.77 8.85 -4.34
C GLY A 48 2.86 8.52 -5.53
N LEU A 49 1.59 8.91 -5.46
CA LEU A 49 0.64 8.75 -6.56
C LEU A 49 0.05 10.11 -6.92
N SER A 50 -0.17 10.35 -8.21
CA SER A 50 -0.94 11.52 -8.63
C SER A 50 -2.40 11.41 -8.19
N GLY A 51 -3.10 12.54 -8.09
CA GLY A 51 -4.51 12.54 -7.68
C GLY A 51 -5.40 11.64 -8.56
N ASN A 52 -5.14 11.60 -9.87
CA ASN A 52 -5.87 10.72 -10.79
C ASN A 52 -5.54 9.25 -10.57
N GLU A 53 -4.28 8.91 -10.26
CA GLU A 53 -3.88 7.55 -9.95
C GLU A 53 -4.53 7.03 -8.68
N ILE A 54 -4.65 7.86 -7.64
CA ILE A 54 -5.33 7.49 -6.38
C ILE A 54 -6.78 7.05 -6.63
N LEU A 55 -7.49 7.72 -7.54
CA LEU A 55 -8.88 7.38 -7.88
C LEU A 55 -9.01 5.97 -8.46
N HIS A 56 -7.99 5.51 -9.18
CA HIS A 56 -7.99 4.23 -9.88
C HIS A 56 -7.11 3.16 -9.19
N ALA A 57 -6.37 3.51 -8.14
CA ALA A 57 -5.38 2.62 -7.51
C ALA A 57 -5.98 1.35 -6.91
N PHE A 58 -7.26 1.37 -6.56
CA PHE A 58 -7.98 0.23 -5.98
C PHE A 58 -8.79 -0.56 -7.02
N GLU A 59 -8.67 -0.23 -8.31
CA GLU A 59 -9.29 -0.99 -9.39
C GLU A 59 -8.49 -2.25 -9.72
N LYS A 60 -9.20 -3.30 -10.15
CA LYS A 60 -8.55 -4.58 -10.46
C LYS A 60 -7.61 -4.44 -11.66
N GLY A 61 -6.32 -4.65 -11.44
CA GLY A 61 -5.31 -4.59 -12.51
C GLY A 61 -4.92 -3.17 -12.91
N SER A 62 -5.13 -2.19 -12.03
CA SER A 62 -4.70 -0.81 -12.24
C SER A 62 -3.19 -0.76 -12.52
N LYS A 63 -2.79 -0.10 -13.61
CA LYS A 63 -1.40 0.16 -13.94
C LYS A 63 -1.05 1.59 -13.54
N LEU A 64 -0.29 1.72 -12.45
CA LEU A 64 0.24 2.99 -11.97
C LEU A 64 1.53 3.31 -12.72
N SER A 65 1.88 4.59 -12.81
CA SER A 65 3.03 5.05 -13.60
C SER A 65 4.37 4.69 -12.97
N ASN A 66 4.41 4.57 -11.64
CA ASN A 66 5.61 4.21 -10.90
C ASN A 66 6.02 2.76 -11.18
N LYS A 67 7.33 2.58 -11.34
CA LYS A 67 7.94 1.25 -11.42
C LYS A 67 8.49 0.85 -10.05
N PRO A 68 8.46 -0.45 -9.70
CA PRO A 68 9.19 -0.96 -8.55
C PRO A 68 10.68 -0.57 -8.62
N THR A 69 11.29 -0.32 -7.48
CA THR A 69 12.70 0.12 -7.36
C THR A 69 13.70 -1.00 -7.55
N GLU A 70 13.30 -2.23 -7.23
CA GLU A 70 13.95 -3.45 -7.66
C GLU A 70 13.07 -4.05 -8.77
N ASP A 71 13.65 -4.64 -9.83
CA ASP A 71 13.01 -5.14 -11.09
C ASP A 71 11.92 -6.24 -10.90
N GLU A 72 11.24 -6.24 -9.76
CA GLU A 72 10.14 -7.09 -9.39
C GLU A 72 8.91 -6.88 -10.28
N SER A 73 8.23 -7.98 -10.58
CA SER A 73 6.94 -7.94 -11.24
C SER A 73 5.83 -7.46 -10.30
N SER A 74 5.04 -6.48 -10.74
CA SER A 74 3.82 -6.04 -10.07
C SER A 74 2.58 -6.54 -10.82
N SER A 75 1.68 -7.23 -10.12
CA SER A 75 0.43 -7.77 -10.70
C SER A 75 -0.69 -6.74 -10.82
N GLY A 76 -0.58 -5.60 -10.12
CA GLY A 76 -1.65 -4.59 -10.01
C GLY A 76 -2.88 -5.08 -9.25
N LEU A 77 -2.77 -6.16 -8.47
CA LEU A 77 -3.88 -6.73 -7.71
C LEU A 77 -3.86 -6.38 -6.21
N GLY A 78 -2.71 -5.97 -5.66
CA GLY A 78 -2.53 -5.80 -4.21
C GLY A 78 -3.52 -4.80 -3.60
N LEU A 79 -3.57 -3.58 -4.12
CA LEU A 79 -4.52 -2.56 -3.63
C LEU A 79 -5.99 -2.91 -3.93
N TRP A 80 -6.27 -3.67 -5.00
CA TRP A 80 -7.62 -4.14 -5.27
C TRP A 80 -8.10 -5.14 -4.20
N VAL A 81 -7.21 -6.03 -3.72
CA VAL A 81 -7.52 -6.97 -2.62
C VAL A 81 -7.83 -6.21 -1.34
N VAL A 82 -7.08 -5.15 -1.05
CA VAL A 82 -7.24 -4.34 0.17
C VAL A 82 -8.64 -3.74 0.32
N LYS A 83 -9.28 -3.33 -0.79
CA LYS A 83 -10.62 -2.71 -0.77
C LYS A 83 -11.76 -3.72 -0.62
N LYS A 84 -11.49 -5.01 -0.79
CA LYS A 84 -12.51 -6.06 -0.95
C LYS A 84 -13.00 -6.63 0.38
#